data_AF-A0A0C2BNK2-F1
#
_entry.id   AF-A0A0C2BNK2-F1
#
_cell.length_a   1.000
_cell.length_b   1.000
_cell.length_c   1.000
_cell.angle_alpha   90.00
_cell.angle_beta   90.00
_cell.angle_gamma   90.00
#
_symmetry.space_group_name_H-M   'P 1'
#
loop_
_entity.id
_entity.type
_entity.pdbx_description
1 polymer ?
#
loop_
_entity_poly.entity_id
_entity_poly.type
_entity_poly.pdbx_seq_one_letter_code
_entity_poly.pdbx_strand_id
1 'polypeptide(L)' 'MGRVTYRYRVLGAVQASRPDGTEVPLSGGRLRALLTALAAAGGRPVSTGQLVAQVWDEGTDAAPADEVAALQALVGRL' A
#
# COMPACT_ATOMS: atom_id res chain seq x y z
N MET A 1 -8.77 -2.54 -25.51
CA MET A 1 -7.79 -2.10 -24.48
C MET A 1 -7.71 -3.20 -23.43
N GLY A 2 -6.67 -4.06 -23.49
CA GLY A 2 -6.57 -5.23 -22.61
C GLY A 2 -6.41 -4.80 -21.15
N ARG A 3 -7.21 -5.38 -20.25
CA ARG A 3 -7.13 -5.07 -18.81
C ARG A 3 -5.75 -5.46 -18.29
N VAL A 4 -4.98 -4.48 -17.84
CA VAL A 4 -3.74 -4.71 -17.08
C VAL A 4 -4.14 -5.23 -15.70
N THR A 5 -3.72 -6.45 -15.38
CA THR A 5 -4.05 -7.11 -14.11
C THR A 5 -2.79 -7.23 -13.26
N TYR A 6 -2.73 -6.52 -12.13
CA TYR A 6 -1.61 -6.59 -11.18
C TYR A 6 -1.85 -7.68 -10.14
N ARG A 7 -0.77 -8.37 -9.72
CA ARG A 7 -0.81 -9.38 -8.66
C ARG A 7 -0.01 -8.91 -7.45
N TYR A 8 -0.65 -8.89 -6.28
CA TYR A 8 -0.05 -8.50 -5.00
C TYR A 8 0.05 -9.72 -4.09
N ARG A 9 1.24 -9.96 -3.52
CA ARG A 9 1.48 -10.99 -2.50
C ARG A 9 1.78 -10.31 -1.18
N VAL A 10 0.99 -10.66 -0.15
CA VAL A 10 1.05 -10.06 1.21
C VAL A 10 1.20 -11.10 2.32
N LEU A 11 1.11 -12.40 2.01
CA LEU A 11 1.37 -13.49 2.96
C LEU A 11 2.88 -13.82 3.01
N GLY A 12 3.71 -12.77 3.15
CA GLY A 12 5.17 -12.76 3.05
C GLY A 12 5.70 -11.32 2.97
N ALA A 13 6.95 -11.10 2.55
CA ALA A 13 7.38 -9.74 2.19
C ALA A 13 6.43 -9.19 1.12
N VAL A 14 5.92 -7.97 1.30
CA VAL A 14 4.97 -7.39 0.36
C VAL A 14 5.64 -7.24 -1.00
N GLN A 15 5.05 -7.84 -2.03
CA GLN A 15 5.55 -7.84 -3.41
C GLN A 15 4.43 -7.46 -4.37
N ALA A 16 4.73 -6.57 -5.30
CA ALA A 16 3.87 -6.24 -6.43
C ALA A 16 4.50 -6.83 -7.70
N SER A 17 3.69 -7.49 -8.52
CA SER A 17 4.13 -8.01 -9.81
C SER A 17 3.21 -7.53 -10.92
N ARG A 18 3.83 -7.11 -12.02
CA ARG A 18 3.15 -6.81 -13.28
C ARG A 18 2.56 -8.08 -13.89
N PRO A 19 1.62 -7.96 -14.85
CA PRO A 19 1.06 -9.11 -15.54
C PRO A 19 2.11 -9.96 -16.27
N ASP A 20 3.24 -9.35 -16.64
CA ASP A 20 4.40 -9.99 -17.26
C ASP A 20 5.31 -10.75 -16.26
N GLY A 21 4.97 -10.74 -14.96
CA GLY A 21 5.73 -11.38 -13.90
C GLY A 21 6.87 -10.52 -13.34
N THR A 22 7.10 -9.32 -13.88
CA THR A 22 8.14 -8.40 -13.38
C THR A 22 7.78 -7.91 -11.99
N GLU A 23 8.71 -8.08 -11.05
CA GLU A 23 8.58 -7.55 -9.70
C GLU A 23 8.77 -6.03 -9.73
N VAL A 24 7.80 -5.30 -9.18
CA VAL A 24 7.88 -3.86 -9.00
C VAL A 24 8.54 -3.62 -7.64
N PRO A 25 9.68 -2.94 -7.57
CA PRO A 25 10.36 -2.68 -6.32
C PRO A 25 9.48 -1.81 -5.43
N LEU A 26 9.00 -2.39 -4.34
CA LEU A 26 8.25 -1.67 -3.31
C LEU A 26 9.24 -1.07 -2.30
N SER A 27 9.55 0.21 -2.49
CA SER A 27 10.48 0.92 -1.62
C SER A 27 9.81 1.38 -0.32
N GLY A 28 10.42 1.05 0.81
CA GLY A 28 10.07 1.58 2.14
C GLY A 28 9.00 0.79 2.91
N GLY A 29 9.09 0.85 4.25
CA GLY A 29 8.14 0.18 5.16
C GLY A 29 6.71 0.65 5.00
N ARG A 30 6.50 1.95 4.77
CA ARG A 30 5.15 2.55 4.65
C ARG A 30 4.38 2.08 3.41
N LEU A 31 5.05 1.91 2.27
CA LEU A 31 4.39 1.40 1.07
C LEU A 31 3.96 -0.06 1.25
N ARG A 32 4.78 -0.85 1.94
CA ARG A 32 4.43 -2.23 2.32
C ARG A 32 3.23 -2.26 3.28
N ALA A 33 3.24 -1.43 4.33
CA ALA A 33 2.12 -1.34 5.27
C ALA A 33 0.80 -0.95 4.57
N LEU A 34 0.85 0.02 3.64
CA LEU A 34 -0.34 0.43 2.87
C LEU A 34 -0.91 -0.73 2.03
N LEU A 35 -0.04 -1.48 1.35
CA LEU A 35 -0.47 -2.61 0.54
C LEU A 35 -1.02 -3.76 1.40
N THR A 36 -0.44 -4.03 2.57
CA THR A 36 -0.97 -5.00 3.53
C THR A 36 -2.37 -4.60 4.00
N ALA A 37 -2.55 -3.32 4.37
CA ALA A 37 -3.85 -2.77 4.78
C ALA A 37 -4.92 -2.93 3.70
N LEU A 38 -4.59 -2.59 2.45
CA LEU A 38 -5.50 -2.72 1.31
C LEU A 38 -5.81 -4.19 0.97
N ALA A 39 -4.82 -5.07 1.05
CA ALA A 39 -5.03 -6.49 0.80
C ALA A 39 -5.90 -7.13 1.90
N ALA A 40 -5.72 -6.75 3.17
CA ALA A 40 -6.56 -7.18 4.28
C ALA A 40 -8.03 -6.74 4.12
N ALA A 41 -8.25 -5.57 3.50
CA ALA A 41 -9.59 -5.09 3.16
C ALA A 41 -10.29 -5.92 2.07
N GLY A 42 -9.54 -6.72 1.29
CA GLY A 42 -10.12 -7.66 0.32
C GLY A 42 -10.95 -6.97 -0.76
N GLY A 43 -10.52 -5.78 -1.22
CA GLY A 43 -11.24 -5.01 -2.25
C GLY A 43 -12.42 -4.19 -1.75
N ARG A 44 -12.68 -4.17 -0.43
CA ARG A 44 -13.65 -3.23 0.18
C ARG A 44 -13.03 -1.85 0.33
N PRO A 45 -13.82 -0.77 0.25
CA PRO A 45 -13.34 0.57 0.58
C PRO A 45 -12.89 0.63 2.05
N VAL A 46 -11.76 1.30 2.28
CA VAL A 46 -11.17 1.55 3.61
C VAL A 46 -11.12 3.05 3.81
N SER A 47 -11.43 3.52 5.02
CA SER A 47 -11.34 4.96 5.30
C SER A 47 -9.89 5.41 5.40
N THR A 48 -9.65 6.68 5.07
CA THR A 48 -8.32 7.30 5.19
C THR A 48 -7.75 7.13 6.60
N GLY A 49 -8.52 7.44 7.65
CA GLY A 49 -8.06 7.31 9.03
C GLY A 49 -7.69 5.87 9.44
N GLN A 50 -8.37 4.86 8.89
CA GLN A 50 -7.99 3.46 9.12
C GLN A 50 -6.69 3.10 8.41
N LEU A 51 -6.48 3.58 7.19
CA LEU A 51 -5.22 3.40 6.47
C LEU A 51 -4.07 4.13 7.19
N VAL A 52 -4.31 5.34 7.71
CA VAL A 52 -3.30 6.08 8.47
C VAL A 52 -2.90 5.30 9.71
N ALA A 53 -3.88 4.87 10.51
CA ALA A 53 -3.62 4.06 11.69
C ALA A 53 -2.77 2.85 11.30
N GLN A 54 -3.17 2.06 10.31
CA GLN A 54 -2.41 0.85 9.94
C GLN A 54 -1.02 1.12 9.35
N VAL A 55 -0.80 2.25 8.67
CA VAL A 55 0.49 2.57 8.02
C VAL A 55 1.49 3.21 8.99
N TRP A 56 1.00 3.94 9.99
CA TRP A 56 1.84 4.69 10.95
C TRP A 56 1.82 4.12 12.39
N ASP A 57 1.01 3.11 12.70
CA ASP A 57 1.00 2.42 14.00
C ASP A 57 2.27 1.56 14.21
N GLU A 58 2.91 1.10 13.12
CA GLU A 58 4.18 0.36 13.16
C GLU A 58 5.42 1.28 13.28
N GLY A 59 5.47 2.07 14.36
CA GLY A 59 6.67 2.19 15.20
C GLY A 59 7.97 2.79 14.63
N THR A 60 7.95 3.82 13.77
CA THR A 60 9.21 4.57 13.49
C THR A 60 9.03 6.08 13.33
N ASP A 61 7.85 6.56 12.95
CA ASP A 61 7.58 8.00 12.83
C ASP A 61 6.14 8.32 13.23
N ALA A 62 5.95 9.47 13.87
CA ALA A 62 4.62 10.01 14.10
C ALA A 62 3.86 10.22 12.77
N ALA A 63 2.53 10.08 12.82
CA ALA A 63 1.68 10.40 11.69
C ALA A 63 1.96 11.85 11.22
N PRO A 64 2.09 12.09 9.91
CA PRO A 64 2.32 13.43 9.37
C PRO A 64 1.11 14.32 9.65
N ALA A 65 1.35 15.62 9.85
CA ALA A 65 0.28 16.59 10.14
C ALA A 65 -0.80 16.64 9.05
N ASP A 66 -0.41 16.37 7.80
CA ASP A 66 -1.34 16.15 6.68
C ASP A 66 -1.32 14.68 6.27
N GLU A 67 -2.14 13.91 6.98
CA GLU A 67 -2.30 12.48 6.77
C GLU A 67 -2.85 12.14 5.38
N VAL A 68 -3.73 13.00 4.85
CA VAL A 68 -4.35 12.80 3.53
C VAL A 68 -3.31 12.98 2.43
N ALA A 69 -2.54 14.07 2.46
CA ALA A 69 -1.49 14.32 1.47
C ALA A 69 -0.42 13.22 1.51
N ALA A 70 -0.06 12.74 2.69
CA ALA A 70 0.91 11.66 2.84
C ALA A 70 0.42 10.34 2.24
N LEU A 71 -0.85 9.97 2.49
CA LEU A 71 -1.46 8.80 1.86
C LEU A 71 -1.57 8.96 0.35
N GLN A 72 -1.98 10.14 -0.14
CA GLN A 72 -2.04 10.42 -1.58
C GLN A 72 -0.67 10.27 -2.24
N ALA A 73 0.40 10.75 -1.60
CA ALA A 73 1.76 10.57 -2.09
C ALA A 73 2.17 9.09 -2.12
N LEU A 74 1.76 8.27 -1.15
CA LEU A 74 2.01 6.82 -1.17
C LEU A 74 1.22 6.12 -2.28
N VAL A 75 -0.05 6.47 -2.45
CA VAL A 75 -0.92 5.93 -3.50
C VAL A 75 -0.41 6.32 -4.89
N GLY A 76 0.07 7.55 -5.09
CA GLY A 76 0.63 8.01 -6.36
C GLY A 76 1.94 7.33 -6.78
N ARG A 77 2.52 6.48 -5.91
CA ARG A 77 3.69 5.65 -6.23
C ARG A 77 3.33 4.21 -6.65
N LEU A 78 2.05 3.83 -6.57
CA LEU A 78 1.52 2.57 -7.08
C LEU A 78 1.31 2.64 -8.60
#